data_AF-A0A2V2VII5-F1
#
_entry.id   AF-A0A2V2VII5-F1
#
_cell.length_a   1.000
_cell.length_b   1.000
_cell.length_c   1.000
_cell.angle_alpha   90.00
_cell.angle_beta   90.00
_cell.angle_gamma   90.00
#
_symmetry.space_group_name_H-M   'P 1'
#
loop_
_entity.id
_entity.type
_entity.pdbx_description
1 polymer ?
#
loop_
_entity_poly.entity_id
_entity_poly.type
_entity_poly.pdbx_seq_one_letter_code
_entity_poly.pdbx_strand_id
1 'polypeptide(L)'
;MAAVLEYLTAELLELSVKAASQQAKKPKRLTPRTVTLAVRHDDDLGTLLKDVTLSRGGVMPSLNKALAKKHKSSKKARATPSA
;
A
#
# COMPACT_ATOMS: atom_id res chain seq x y z
N MET A 1 -1.70 -2.22 -28.20
CA MET A 1 -1.38 -1.46 -26.97
C MET A 1 -2.54 -1.35 -26.00
N ALA A 2 -3.79 -1.12 -26.43
CA ALA A 2 -4.95 -0.96 -25.53
C ALA A 2 -5.07 -2.07 -24.47
N ALA A 3 -4.96 -3.35 -24.88
CA ALA A 3 -5.07 -4.49 -23.95
C ALA A 3 -4.02 -4.48 -22.82
N VAL A 4 -2.80 -3.98 -23.08
CA VAL A 4 -1.75 -3.90 -22.06
C VAL A 4 -2.08 -2.81 -21.04
N LEU A 5 -2.58 -1.66 -21.51
CA LEU A 5 -3.01 -0.57 -20.64
C LEU A 5 -4.20 -1.01 -19.78
N GLU A 6 -5.18 -1.69 -20.39
CA GLU A 6 -6.34 -2.22 -19.67
C GLU A 6 -5.92 -3.19 -18.58
N TYR A 7 -5.06 -4.16 -18.90
CA TYR A 7 -4.52 -5.12 -17.92
C TYR A 7 -3.85 -4.42 -16.73
N LEU A 8 -2.92 -3.48 -16.99
CA LEU A 8 -2.23 -2.76 -15.92
C LEU A 8 -3.18 -1.91 -15.07
N THR A 9 -4.20 -1.30 -15.69
CA THR A 9 -5.21 -0.55 -14.94
C THR A 9 -6.09 -1.46 -14.09
N ALA A 10 -6.47 -2.63 -14.60
CA ALA A 10 -7.28 -3.60 -13.88
C ALA A 10 -6.52 -4.14 -12.65
N GLU A 11 -5.25 -4.53 -12.83
CA GLU A 11 -4.39 -5.03 -11.76
C GLU A 11 -4.21 -3.97 -10.65
N LEU A 12 -3.89 -2.73 -11.03
CA LEU A 12 -3.74 -1.64 -10.06
C LEU A 12 -5.03 -1.37 -9.29
N LEU A 13 -6.19 -1.43 -9.95
CA LEU A 13 -7.50 -1.20 -9.33
C LEU A 13 -7.87 -2.32 -8.35
N GLU A 14 -7.66 -3.58 -8.73
CA GLU A 14 -7.93 -4.75 -7.87
C GLU A 14 -7.16 -4.65 -6.55
N LEU A 15 -5.84 -4.44 -6.64
CA LEU A 15 -4.99 -4.29 -5.47
C LEU A 15 -5.35 -3.05 -4.63
N SER A 16 -5.72 -1.95 -5.29
CA SER A 16 -6.17 -0.72 -4.61
C SER A 16 -7.49 -0.91 -3.83
N VAL A 17 -8.43 -1.67 -4.37
CA VAL A 17 -9.70 -2.02 -3.71
C VAL A 17 -9.46 -2.94 -2.53
N LYS A 18 -8.57 -3.94 -2.69
CA LYS A 18 -8.13 -4.81 -1.60
C LYS A 18 -7.51 -3.98 -0.47
N ALA A 19 -6.60 -3.05 -0.79
CA ALA A 19 -5.97 -2.16 0.19
C ALA A 19 -6.99 -1.22 0.87
N ALA A 20 -7.94 -0.66 0.13
CA ALA A 20 -9.01 0.19 0.68
C ALA A 20 -9.89 -0.57 1.67
N SER A 21 -10.25 -1.82 1.35
CA SER A 21 -11.07 -2.69 2.19
C SER A 21 -10.39 -3.07 3.51
N GLN A 22 -9.06 -3.06 3.56
CA GLN A 22 -8.27 -3.33 4.77
C GLN A 22 -8.12 -2.13 5.71
N GLN A 23 -8.46 -0.93 5.24
CA GLN A 23 -8.44 0.27 6.10
C GLN A 23 -9.62 0.24 7.08
N ALA A 24 -9.39 0.74 8.30
CA ALA A 24 -10.41 0.78 9.35
C ALA A 24 -11.66 1.56 8.92
N LYS A 25 -11.48 2.61 8.10
CA LYS A 25 -12.57 3.46 7.61
C LYS A 25 -13.31 2.90 6.39
N LYS A 26 -12.86 1.77 5.81
CA LYS A 26 -13.43 1.08 4.64
C LYS A 26 -14.09 2.03 3.62
N PRO A 27 -13.33 2.95 3.01
CA PRO A 27 -13.90 3.96 2.15
C PRO A 27 -14.53 3.34 0.90
N LYS A 28 -15.70 3.85 0.47
CA LYS A 28 -16.36 3.46 -0.78
C LYS A 28 -15.69 4.01 -2.05
N ARG A 29 -14.73 4.93 -1.89
CA ARG A 29 -13.99 5.58 -2.97
C ARG A 29 -12.49 5.36 -2.76
N LEU A 30 -11.78 5.04 -3.85
CA LEU A 30 -10.32 4.96 -3.82
C LEU A 30 -9.71 6.33 -3.53
N THR A 31 -8.65 6.35 -2.74
CA THR A 31 -7.90 7.56 -2.39
C THR A 31 -6.44 7.42 -2.85
N PRO A 32 -5.70 8.52 -3.03
CA PRO A 32 -4.28 8.42 -3.39
C PRO A 32 -3.47 7.57 -2.40
N ARG A 33 -3.88 7.55 -1.12
CA ARG A 33 -3.28 6.72 -0.08
C ARG A 33 -3.47 5.23 -0.34
N THR A 34 -4.66 4.78 -0.73
CA THR A 34 -4.93 3.36 -0.97
C THR A 34 -4.20 2.86 -2.20
N VAL A 35 -4.12 3.69 -3.25
CA VAL A 35 -3.33 3.39 -4.46
C VAL A 35 -1.84 3.26 -4.11
N THR A 36 -1.31 4.19 -3.30
CA THR A 36 0.10 4.14 -2.89
C THR A 36 0.42 2.91 -2.04
N LEU A 37 -0.50 2.52 -1.15
CA LEU A 37 -0.32 1.28 -0.39
C LEU A 37 -0.32 0.05 -1.29
N ALA A 38 -1.25 -0.05 -2.24
CA ALA A 38 -1.29 -1.15 -3.19
C ALA A 38 0.00 -1.25 -4.01
N VAL A 39 0.45 -0.16 -4.62
CA VAL A 39 1.68 -0.12 -5.43
C VAL A 39 2.92 -0.48 -4.62
N ARG A 40 3.03 0.00 -3.37
CA ARG A 40 4.24 -0.21 -2.55
C ARG A 40 4.23 -1.54 -1.79
N HIS A 41 3.11 -2.28 -1.79
CA HIS A 41 3.02 -3.63 -1.24
C HIS A 41 3.15 -4.73 -2.31
N ASP A 42 3.15 -4.35 -3.59
CA ASP A 42 3.30 -5.25 -4.72
C ASP A 42 4.68 -5.08 -5.34
N ASP A 43 5.39 -6.19 -5.54
CA ASP A 43 6.79 -6.16 -5.97
C ASP A 43 6.94 -5.70 -7.43
N ASP A 44 6.00 -6.12 -8.30
CA ASP A 44 6.03 -5.81 -9.73
C ASP A 44 5.65 -4.35 -9.99
N LEU A 45 4.53 -3.89 -9.42
CA LEU A 45 4.11 -2.48 -9.51
C LEU A 45 5.07 -1.56 -8.78
N GLY A 46 5.62 -1.99 -7.64
CA GLY A 46 6.62 -1.25 -6.89
C GLY A 46 7.90 -1.01 -7.69
N THR A 47 8.33 -2.01 -8.45
CA THR A 47 9.48 -1.94 -9.35
C THR A 47 9.17 -1.09 -10.58
N LEU A 48 8.01 -1.32 -11.22
CA LEU A 48 7.56 -0.57 -12.40
C LEU A 48 7.43 0.93 -12.12
N LEU A 49 6.95 1.29 -10.92
CA LEU A 49 6.70 2.67 -10.50
C LEU A 49 7.72 3.19 -9.47
N LYS A 50 8.94 2.64 -9.46
CA LYS A 50 9.97 2.99 -8.47
C LYS A 50 10.28 4.49 -8.42
N ASP A 51 10.41 5.14 -9.58
CA ASP A 51 10.78 6.56 -9.73
C ASP A 51 9.58 7.48 -9.93
N VAL A 52 8.36 6.97 -9.75
CA VAL A 52 7.12 7.74 -9.90
C VAL A 52 6.66 8.26 -8.55
N THR A 53 6.36 9.57 -8.48
CA THR A 53 5.79 10.20 -7.29
C THR A 53 4.25 10.16 -7.34
N LEU A 54 3.64 9.48 -6.36
CA LEU A 54 2.19 9.45 -6.19
C LEU A 54 1.75 10.59 -5.26
N SER A 55 1.18 11.64 -5.85
CA SER A 55 0.73 12.82 -5.10
C SER A 55 -0.28 12.46 -4.00
N ARG A 56 -0.12 13.06 -2.81
CA ARG A 56 -0.98 12.81 -1.62
C ARG A 56 -1.02 11.34 -1.15
N GLY A 57 -0.08 10.52 -1.60
CA GLY A 57 -0.01 9.08 -1.31
C GLY A 57 0.61 8.71 0.04
N GLY A 58 1.51 9.55 0.56
CA GLY A 58 2.32 9.23 1.75
C GLY A 58 3.27 8.05 1.50
N VAL A 59 3.74 7.40 2.58
CA VAL A 59 4.71 6.28 2.51
C VAL A 59 4.22 5.03 3.26
N MET A 60 4.80 3.86 2.98
CA MET A 60 4.50 2.65 3.74
C MET A 60 4.95 2.83 5.21
N PRO A 61 4.12 2.49 6.21
CA PRO A 61 4.49 2.65 7.62
C PRO A 61 5.64 1.72 8.04
N SER A 62 6.86 2.22 8.09
CA SER A 62 8.03 1.48 8.57
C SER A 62 8.67 2.19 9.76
N LEU A 63 9.21 1.41 10.70
CA LEU A 63 9.99 1.91 11.84
C LEU A 63 11.28 1.13 11.93
N ASN A 64 12.42 1.82 11.93
CA ASN A 64 13.72 1.19 12.11
C ASN A 64 13.79 0.57 13.51
N LYS A 65 14.29 -0.68 13.60
CA LYS A 65 14.46 -1.42 14.86
C LYS A 65 15.27 -0.64 15.91
N ALA A 66 16.26 0.14 15.48
CA ALA A 66 17.07 0.97 16.37
C ALA A 66 16.24 2.06 17.09
N LEU A 67 15.13 2.50 16.47
CA LEU A 67 14.24 3.52 17.00
C LEU A 67 13.07 2.94 17.81
N ALA A 68 12.91 1.61 17.82
CA ALA A 68 11.85 0.96 18.56
C ALA A 68 12.16 0.99 20.07
N LYS A 69 11.28 1.64 20.86
CA LYS A 69 11.37 1.56 22.32
C LYS A 69 11.20 0.11 22.78
N LYS A 70 12.08 -0.36 23.66
CA LYS A 70 12.07 -1.71 24.24
C LYS A 70 10.94 -1.84 25.26
N HIS A 71 9.68 -1.88 24.83
CA HIS A 71 8.54 -2.06 25.74
C HIS A 71 8.19 -3.55 25.90
N LYS A 72 8.27 -4.05 27.14
CA LYS A 72 7.51 -5.23 27.59
C LYS A 72 6.02 -4.86 27.63
N SER A 73 5.17 -5.81 27.24
CA SER A 73 3.69 -5.85 27.26
C SER A 73 2.88 -4.94 26.32
N SER A 74 2.19 -5.61 25.38
CA SER A 74 0.79 -5.43 24.98
C SER A 74 0.31 -4.06 24.46
N LYS A 75 0.44 -3.87 23.14
CA LYS A 75 -0.71 -3.63 22.25
C LYS A 75 -0.26 -3.89 20.83
N LYS A 76 -1.00 -4.77 20.15
CA LYS A 76 -0.79 -5.21 18.77
C LYS A 76 -0.70 -3.98 17.86
N ALA A 77 0.50 -3.45 17.66
CA ALA A 77 0.78 -2.65 16.48
C ALA A 77 0.41 -3.57 15.32
N ARG A 78 -0.60 -3.18 14.54
CA ARG A 78 -1.05 -3.92 13.37
C ARG A 78 0.10 -3.88 12.35
N ALA A 79 1.10 -4.70 12.58
CA ALA A 79 2.00 -5.18 11.55
C ALA A 79 1.08 -5.79 10.52
N THR A 80 0.96 -5.12 9.38
CA THR A 80 0.36 -5.75 8.22
C THR A 80 1.21 -6.97 7.87
N PRO A 81 0.59 -8.12 7.59
CA PRO A 81 1.33 -9.30 7.18
C PRO A 81 2.10 -8.96 5.92
N SER A 82 3.40 -9.26 5.92
CA SER A 82 4.09 -9.54 4.66
C SER A 82 3.34 -10.72 4.05
N ALA A 83 2.78 -10.53 2.86
CA ALA A 83 2.81 -11.63 1.91
C ALA A 83 4.28 -11.87 1.54
#